data_AF-A0A6V7I080-F1
#
_entry.id   AF-A0A6V7I080-F1
#
_cell.length_a   1.000
_cell.length_b   1.000
_cell.length_c   1.000
_cell.angle_alpha   90.00
_cell.angle_beta   90.00
_cell.angle_gamma   90.00
#
_symmetry.space_group_name_H-M   'P 1'
#
loop_
_entity.id
_entity.type
_entity.pdbx_description
1 polymer ?
#
loop_
_entity_poly.entity_id
_entity_poly.type
_entity_poly.pdbx_seq_one_letter_code
_entity_poly.pdbx_strand_id
1 'polypeptide(L)'
;EQEPPPAMLKLHTIADKEEGWIQVVSSMVNVIPMDSPLGPSVITILLDDCPLPSKDTVLKLSQMFQLSQKNGKPATSVTQQRNICVVLGCIAHKLAGPSSIAVLSNATLDYLVSNLNQQIEPYVILYSLYALEKFAQTSENKLTIQKRLLAEKEHPLLILEKWADESDYVKRQAGFSAQWCLDNL
;
A
#
# COMPACT_ATOMS: atom_id res chain seq x y z
N GLU A 1 -5.68 -30.83 1.30
CA GLU A 1 -5.41 -29.51 0.69
C GLU A 1 -5.68 -29.61 -0.80
N GLN A 2 -6.31 -28.61 -1.40
CA GLN A 2 -6.57 -28.57 -2.84
C GLN A 2 -5.34 -27.97 -3.52
N GLU A 3 -4.79 -28.63 -4.53
CA GLU A 3 -3.64 -28.10 -5.27
C GLU A 3 -3.98 -26.74 -5.92
N PRO A 4 -3.03 -25.78 -5.93
CA PRO A 4 -3.26 -24.48 -6.54
C PRO A 4 -3.53 -24.62 -8.04
N PRO A 5 -4.35 -23.72 -8.63
CA PRO A 5 -4.63 -23.75 -10.06
C PRO A 5 -3.36 -23.70 -10.92
N PRO A 6 -3.30 -24.36 -12.09
CA PRO A 6 -2.12 -24.35 -12.96
C PRO A 6 -1.66 -22.94 -13.39
N ALA A 7 -2.57 -21.97 -13.45
CA ALA A 7 -2.23 -20.57 -13.73
C ALA A 7 -1.42 -19.93 -12.59
N MET A 8 -1.74 -20.25 -11.33
CA MET A 8 -1.00 -19.78 -10.16
C MET A 8 0.42 -20.34 -10.15
N LEU A 9 0.57 -21.62 -10.44
CA LEU A 9 1.89 -22.26 -10.54
C LEU A 9 2.77 -21.59 -11.59
N LYS A 10 2.20 -21.23 -12.75
CA LYS A 10 2.93 -20.49 -13.80
C LYS A 10 3.35 -19.10 -13.35
N LEU A 11 2.45 -18.36 -12.67
CA LEU A 11 2.77 -17.03 -12.14
C LEU A 11 3.89 -17.12 -11.08
N HIS A 12 3.86 -18.13 -10.22
CA HIS A 12 4.92 -18.40 -9.26
C HIS A 12 6.28 -18.63 -9.95
N THR A 13 6.32 -19.52 -10.95
CA THR A 13 7.55 -19.76 -11.73
C THR A 13 8.07 -18.52 -12.46
N ILE A 14 7.18 -17.61 -12.88
CA ILE A 14 7.59 -16.32 -13.45
C ILE A 14 8.17 -15.42 -12.35
N ALA A 15 7.49 -15.33 -11.21
CA ALA A 15 7.87 -14.50 -10.08
C ALA A 15 9.16 -14.97 -9.35
N ASP A 16 9.60 -16.21 -9.56
CA ASP A 16 10.91 -16.71 -9.08
C ASP A 16 12.11 -15.90 -9.58
N LYS A 17 11.95 -15.15 -10.66
CA LYS A 17 12.95 -14.22 -11.16
C LYS A 17 12.59 -12.79 -10.76
N GLU A 18 13.56 -11.99 -10.33
CA GLU A 18 13.31 -10.59 -9.91
C GLU A 18 12.54 -9.77 -10.96
N GLU A 19 12.91 -9.87 -12.24
CA GLU A 19 12.20 -9.16 -13.32
C GLU A 19 10.77 -9.68 -13.52
N GLY A 20 10.58 -10.99 -13.39
CA GLY A 20 9.26 -11.60 -13.50
C GLY A 20 8.36 -11.22 -12.32
N TRP A 21 8.91 -11.13 -11.11
CA TRP A 21 8.20 -10.62 -9.94
C TRP A 21 7.69 -9.18 -10.18
N ILE A 22 8.57 -8.29 -10.68
CA ILE A 22 8.19 -6.91 -11.01
C ILE A 22 7.08 -6.88 -12.07
N GLN A 23 7.14 -7.75 -13.08
CA GLN A 23 6.11 -7.85 -14.12
C GLN A 23 4.76 -8.31 -13.55
N VAL A 24 4.76 -9.31 -12.67
CA VAL A 24 3.55 -9.80 -12.00
C VAL A 24 2.92 -8.69 -11.16
N VAL A 25 3.72 -7.99 -10.36
CA VAL A 25 3.24 -6.87 -9.53
C VAL A 25 2.72 -5.71 -10.37
N SER A 26 3.45 -5.32 -11.41
CA SER A 26 3.01 -4.26 -12.33
C SER A 26 1.70 -4.64 -13.04
N SER A 27 1.54 -5.90 -13.43
CA SER A 27 0.31 -6.40 -14.07
C SER A 27 -0.88 -6.33 -13.12
N MET A 28 -0.71 -6.74 -11.86
CA MET A 28 -1.75 -6.61 -10.83
C MET A 28 -2.18 -5.15 -10.64
N VAL A 29 -1.22 -4.23 -10.56
CA VAL A 29 -1.50 -2.80 -10.40
C VAL A 29 -2.31 -2.24 -11.57
N ASN A 30 -2.05 -2.70 -12.79
CA ASN A 30 -2.70 -2.18 -14.00
C ASN A 30 -4.03 -2.85 -14.35
N VAL A 31 -4.22 -4.12 -13.99
CA VAL A 31 -5.34 -4.94 -14.49
C VAL A 31 -6.45 -5.12 -13.47
N ILE A 32 -6.15 -5.08 -12.16
CA ILE A 32 -7.16 -5.35 -11.14
C ILE A 32 -8.08 -4.13 -10.97
N PRO A 33 -9.38 -4.25 -11.26
CA PRO A 33 -10.25 -3.10 -11.39
C PRO A 33 -10.79 -2.64 -10.03
N MET A 34 -11.22 -1.38 -9.97
CA MET A 34 -11.62 -0.69 -8.74
C MET A 34 -12.95 -1.20 -8.17
N ASP A 35 -13.87 -1.50 -9.06
CA ASP A 35 -15.24 -1.94 -8.80
C ASP A 35 -15.34 -3.39 -8.33
N SER A 36 -14.26 -4.17 -8.47
CA SER A 36 -14.21 -5.52 -7.91
C SER A 36 -13.98 -5.47 -6.39
N PRO A 37 -14.96 -5.89 -5.57
CA PRO A 37 -14.83 -5.86 -4.11
C PRO A 37 -13.74 -6.82 -3.61
N LEU A 38 -13.44 -7.86 -4.38
CA LEU A 38 -12.38 -8.83 -4.07
C LEU A 38 -11.02 -8.45 -4.69
N GLY A 39 -10.95 -7.37 -5.48
CA GLY A 39 -9.71 -6.94 -6.14
C GLY A 39 -8.51 -6.82 -5.19
N PRO A 40 -8.63 -6.17 -4.03
CA PRO A 40 -7.56 -6.09 -3.03
C PRO A 40 -7.14 -7.47 -2.53
N SER A 41 -8.09 -8.35 -2.23
CA SER A 41 -7.82 -9.72 -1.79
C SER A 41 -7.08 -10.53 -2.84
N VAL A 42 -7.42 -10.35 -4.13
CA VAL A 42 -6.69 -11.00 -5.24
C VAL A 42 -5.24 -10.54 -5.28
N ILE A 43 -4.95 -9.25 -5.10
CA ILE A 43 -3.56 -8.76 -5.01
C ILE A 43 -2.84 -9.44 -3.85
N THR A 44 -3.46 -9.50 -2.67
CA THR A 44 -2.87 -10.12 -1.49
C THR A 44 -2.57 -11.60 -1.72
N ILE A 45 -3.54 -12.38 -2.21
CA ILE A 45 -3.37 -13.82 -2.48
C ILE A 45 -2.25 -14.07 -3.50
N LEU A 46 -2.25 -13.32 -4.61
CA LEU A 46 -1.23 -13.47 -5.64
C LEU A 46 0.16 -13.10 -5.13
N LEU A 47 0.27 -12.02 -4.34
CA LEU A 47 1.53 -11.65 -3.71
C LEU A 47 1.95 -12.66 -2.67
N ASP A 48 1.03 -13.22 -1.88
CA ASP A 48 1.25 -14.24 -0.86
C ASP A 48 1.90 -15.49 -1.45
N ASP A 49 1.42 -15.91 -2.61
CA ASP A 49 1.98 -17.04 -3.36
C ASP A 49 3.23 -16.68 -4.17
N CYS A 50 3.66 -15.42 -4.24
CA CYS A 50 4.95 -15.05 -4.85
C CYS A 50 6.12 -15.19 -3.86
N PRO A 51 7.33 -15.48 -4.36
CA PRO A 51 8.54 -15.44 -3.54
C PRO A 51 8.78 -14.04 -2.95
N LEU A 52 9.48 -14.00 -1.82
CA LEU A 52 9.81 -12.75 -1.14
C LEU A 52 10.77 -11.92 -2.00
N PRO A 53 10.47 -10.65 -2.30
CA PRO A 53 11.36 -9.84 -3.12
C PRO A 53 12.63 -9.46 -2.35
N SER A 54 13.72 -9.22 -3.09
CA SER A 54 14.91 -8.58 -2.54
C SER A 54 14.64 -7.10 -2.22
N LYS A 55 15.42 -6.51 -1.30
CA LYS A 55 15.35 -5.07 -1.01
C LYS A 55 15.50 -4.23 -2.28
N ASP A 56 16.43 -4.58 -3.15
CA ASP A 56 16.70 -3.84 -4.39
C ASP A 56 15.53 -3.93 -5.37
N THR A 57 14.87 -5.11 -5.45
CA THR A 57 13.63 -5.28 -6.22
C THR A 57 12.53 -4.34 -5.74
N VAL A 58 12.35 -4.21 -4.43
CA VAL A 58 11.33 -3.31 -3.87
C VAL A 58 11.68 -1.84 -4.12
N LEU A 59 12.95 -1.44 -3.98
CA LEU A 59 13.38 -0.08 -4.28
C LEU A 59 13.19 0.27 -5.76
N LYS A 60 13.48 -0.66 -6.66
CA LYS A 60 13.23 -0.52 -8.10
C LYS A 60 11.72 -0.37 -8.38
N LEU A 61 10.88 -1.14 -7.70
CA LEU A 61 9.42 -1.02 -7.81
C LEU A 61 8.92 0.37 -7.37
N SER A 62 9.41 0.89 -6.24
CA SER A 62 9.06 2.23 -5.76
C SER A 62 9.44 3.33 -6.76
N GLN A 63 10.56 3.17 -7.46
CA GLN A 63 10.96 4.08 -8.55
C GLN A 63 10.02 3.94 -9.76
N MET A 64 9.66 2.71 -10.14
CA MET A 64 8.75 2.44 -11.27
C MET A 64 7.35 3.00 -11.05
N PHE A 65 6.84 2.94 -9.82
CA PHE A 65 5.56 3.54 -9.45
C PHE A 65 5.59 5.08 -9.37
N GLN A 66 6.75 5.70 -9.59
CA GLN A 66 6.92 7.15 -9.60
C GLN A 66 6.38 7.80 -8.31
N LEU A 67 6.60 7.14 -7.16
CA LEU A 67 6.08 7.60 -5.86
C LEU A 67 6.61 8.99 -5.46
N SER A 68 7.74 9.42 -6.04
CA SER A 68 8.25 10.78 -5.89
C SER A 68 7.53 11.74 -6.86
N GLN A 69 6.56 12.49 -6.34
CA GLN A 69 5.82 13.54 -7.08
C GLN A 69 6.68 14.77 -7.49
N LYS A 70 7.99 14.63 -7.66
CA LYS A 70 8.89 15.78 -7.83
C LYS A 70 8.79 16.45 -9.20
N ASN A 71 8.22 15.83 -10.24
CA ASN A 71 8.18 16.41 -11.58
C ASN A 71 6.86 16.06 -12.33
N GLY A 72 5.79 16.80 -12.04
CA GLY A 72 4.50 16.67 -12.77
C GLY A 72 3.72 15.40 -12.40
N LYS A 73 2.38 15.48 -12.42
CA LYS A 73 1.52 14.34 -12.09
C LYS A 73 1.84 13.17 -13.04
N PRO A 74 2.30 12.02 -12.54
CA PRO A 74 2.13 10.78 -13.29
C PRO A 74 0.63 10.59 -13.50
N ALA A 75 0.20 10.19 -14.70
CA ALA A 75 -1.20 9.87 -14.99
C ALA A 75 -1.58 8.52 -14.35
N THR A 76 -1.31 8.34 -13.06
CA THR A 76 -1.70 7.15 -12.30
C THR A 76 -3.19 7.28 -11.99
N SER A 77 -3.98 6.37 -12.56
CA SER A 77 -5.41 6.30 -12.29
C SER A 77 -5.68 6.01 -10.81
N VAL A 78 -6.86 6.39 -10.33
CA VAL A 78 -7.33 6.07 -8.97
C VAL A 78 -7.24 4.56 -8.69
N THR A 79 -7.56 3.73 -9.68
CA THR A 79 -7.44 2.27 -9.59
C THR A 79 -6.00 1.82 -9.35
N GLN A 80 -5.05 2.35 -10.11
CA GLN A 80 -3.63 2.04 -9.93
C GLN A 80 -3.15 2.54 -8.57
N GLN A 81 -3.55 3.74 -8.13
CA GLN A 81 -3.19 4.27 -6.81
C GLN A 81 -3.66 3.34 -5.68
N ARG A 82 -4.91 2.87 -5.73
CA ARG A 82 -5.46 1.88 -4.79
C ARG A 82 -4.63 0.61 -4.80
N ASN A 83 -4.36 0.05 -5.98
CA ASN A 83 -3.62 -1.20 -6.12
C ASN A 83 -2.18 -1.06 -5.59
N ILE A 84 -1.51 0.07 -5.85
CA ILE A 84 -0.17 0.38 -5.31
C ILE A 84 -0.20 0.35 -3.78
N CYS A 85 -1.20 0.97 -3.15
CA CYS A 85 -1.31 0.97 -1.68
C CYS A 85 -1.47 -0.46 -1.13
N VAL A 86 -2.28 -1.31 -1.77
CA VAL A 86 -2.42 -2.73 -1.40
C VAL A 86 -1.08 -3.46 -1.51
N VAL A 87 -0.38 -3.30 -2.64
CA VAL A 87 0.94 -3.92 -2.87
C VAL A 87 1.94 -3.47 -1.80
N LEU A 88 2.01 -2.18 -1.49
CA LEU A 88 2.90 -1.65 -0.46
C LEU A 88 2.59 -2.23 0.93
N GLY A 89 1.31 -2.35 1.29
CA GLY A 89 0.88 -2.98 2.54
C GLY A 89 1.25 -4.46 2.61
N CYS A 90 1.06 -5.21 1.52
CA CYS A 90 1.47 -6.61 1.42
C CYS A 90 3.00 -6.77 1.57
N ILE A 91 3.78 -5.91 0.91
CA ILE A 91 5.24 -5.92 1.03
C ILE A 91 5.66 -5.61 2.48
N ALA A 92 5.05 -4.59 3.10
CA ALA A 92 5.33 -4.22 4.48
C ALA A 92 5.02 -5.35 5.47
N HIS A 93 3.93 -6.09 5.24
CA HIS A 93 3.56 -7.25 6.05
C HIS A 93 4.53 -8.42 5.89
N LYS A 94 4.98 -8.68 4.65
CA LYS A 94 5.90 -9.79 4.35
C LYS A 94 7.34 -9.53 4.77
N LEU A 95 7.79 -8.28 4.73
CA LEU A 95 9.13 -7.91 5.14
C LEU A 95 9.14 -7.56 6.63
N ALA A 96 9.86 -8.34 7.43
CA ALA A 96 10.05 -8.05 8.84
C ALA A 96 11.38 -7.34 9.12
N GLY A 97 11.43 -6.61 10.24
CA GLY A 97 12.67 -6.05 10.78
C GLY A 97 13.39 -5.07 9.82
N PRO A 98 14.71 -5.20 9.63
CA PRO A 98 15.50 -4.25 8.84
C PRO A 98 15.05 -4.09 7.38
N SER A 99 14.48 -5.14 6.78
CA SER A 99 13.99 -5.09 5.40
C SER A 99 12.76 -4.19 5.26
N SER A 100 11.83 -4.25 6.23
CA SER A 100 10.66 -3.36 6.26
C SER A 100 11.08 -1.89 6.37
N ILE A 101 12.06 -1.63 7.25
CA ILE A 101 12.60 -0.29 7.49
C ILE A 101 13.23 0.27 6.21
N ALA A 102 13.98 -0.56 5.48
CA ALA A 102 14.62 -0.14 4.24
C ALA A 102 13.62 0.20 3.11
N VAL A 103 12.44 -0.40 3.13
CA VAL A 103 11.40 -0.21 2.10
C VAL A 103 10.53 1.03 2.37
N LEU A 104 10.37 1.42 3.64
CA LEU A 104 9.73 2.69 4.02
C LEU A 104 10.65 3.88 3.71
N SER A 105 10.95 4.07 2.44
CA SER A 105 11.68 5.25 1.95
C SER A 105 10.85 6.52 2.14
N ASN A 106 11.51 7.68 2.16
CA ASN A 106 10.81 8.97 2.19
C ASN A 106 9.79 9.10 1.05
N ALA A 107 10.09 8.60 -0.15
CA ALA A 107 9.15 8.63 -1.27
C ALA A 107 7.91 7.75 -1.03
N THR A 108 8.10 6.56 -0.46
CA THR A 108 6.99 5.66 -0.09
C THR A 108 6.11 6.31 0.96
N LEU A 109 6.73 6.87 2.01
CA LEU A 109 6.01 7.50 3.11
C LEU A 109 5.29 8.79 2.68
N ASP A 110 5.96 9.65 1.91
CA ASP A 110 5.36 10.87 1.37
C ASP A 110 4.17 10.54 0.46
N TYR A 111 4.26 9.50 -0.37
CA TYR A 111 3.15 9.03 -1.18
C TYR A 111 1.95 8.62 -0.31
N LEU A 112 2.15 7.73 0.66
CA LEU A 112 1.08 7.26 1.54
C LEU A 112 0.44 8.39 2.36
N VAL A 113 1.25 9.30 2.91
CA VAL A 113 0.74 10.44 3.68
C VAL A 113 0.02 11.44 2.77
N SER A 114 0.50 11.68 1.55
CA SER A 114 -0.17 12.58 0.59
C SER A 114 -1.55 12.11 0.15
N ASN A 115 -1.81 10.80 0.25
CA ASN A 115 -3.12 10.21 -0.02
C ASN A 115 -4.12 10.48 1.11
N LEU A 116 -3.68 10.84 2.33
CA LEU A 116 -4.56 11.06 3.49
C LEU A 116 -5.23 12.44 3.46
N ASN A 117 -5.97 12.70 2.39
CA ASN A 117 -6.66 13.97 2.14
C ASN A 117 -8.11 13.72 1.74
N GLN A 118 -9.05 14.49 2.28
CA GLN A 118 -10.49 14.33 2.05
C GLN A 118 -10.94 14.45 0.57
N GLN A 119 -10.09 15.03 -0.29
CA GLN A 119 -10.35 15.16 -1.73
C GLN A 119 -9.90 13.92 -2.53
N ILE A 120 -9.20 12.99 -1.90
CA ILE A 120 -8.75 11.74 -2.52
C ILE A 120 -9.86 10.69 -2.43
N GLU A 121 -9.88 9.76 -3.38
CA GLU A 121 -10.83 8.65 -3.42
C GLU A 121 -10.78 7.85 -2.10
N PRO A 122 -11.91 7.59 -1.41
CA PRO A 122 -11.95 6.91 -0.11
C PRO A 122 -11.21 5.57 -0.05
N TYR A 123 -11.27 4.78 -1.12
CA TYR A 123 -10.54 3.52 -1.19
C TYR A 123 -9.02 3.72 -1.22
N VAL A 124 -8.51 4.75 -1.89
CA VAL A 124 -7.06 5.06 -1.90
C VAL A 124 -6.62 5.48 -0.49
N ILE A 125 -7.42 6.29 0.20
CA ILE A 125 -7.20 6.66 1.61
C ILE A 125 -7.15 5.42 2.49
N LEU A 126 -8.18 4.57 2.40
CA LEU A 126 -8.32 3.36 3.21
C LEU A 126 -7.10 2.44 3.10
N TYR A 127 -6.70 2.12 1.86
CA TYR A 127 -5.54 1.25 1.65
C TYR A 127 -4.20 1.94 1.96
N SER A 128 -4.13 3.27 1.92
CA SER A 128 -2.96 4.00 2.43
C SER A 128 -2.83 3.87 3.94
N LEU A 129 -3.94 3.96 4.69
CA LEU A 129 -3.98 3.74 6.13
C LEU A 129 -3.57 2.31 6.49
N TYR A 130 -4.07 1.30 5.75
CA TYR A 130 -3.67 -0.09 5.96
C TYR A 130 -2.19 -0.32 5.69
N ALA A 131 -1.64 0.27 4.63
CA ALA A 131 -0.22 0.18 4.36
C ALA A 131 0.62 0.82 5.48
N LEU A 132 0.22 2.00 5.98
CA LEU A 132 0.89 2.67 7.10
C LEU A 132 0.87 1.82 8.38
N GLU A 133 -0.28 1.20 8.72
CA GLU A 133 -0.39 0.29 9.86
C GLU A 133 0.57 -0.91 9.71
N LYS A 134 0.65 -1.52 8.52
CA LYS A 134 1.61 -2.60 8.27
C LYS A 134 3.06 -2.16 8.39
N PHE A 135 3.42 -0.98 7.86
CA PHE A 135 4.78 -0.46 8.03
C PHE A 135 5.12 -0.16 9.49
N ALA A 136 4.16 0.26 10.29
CA ALA A 136 4.35 0.61 11.71
C ALA A 136 4.51 -0.59 12.65
N GLN A 137 4.54 -1.82 12.14
CA GLN A 137 4.81 -3.02 12.95
C GLN A 137 6.24 -3.05 13.54
N THR A 138 7.16 -2.22 13.02
CA THR A 138 8.46 -1.98 13.64
C THR A 138 8.50 -0.62 14.35
N SER A 139 9.16 -0.57 15.51
CA SER A 139 9.27 0.66 16.31
C SER A 139 9.92 1.81 15.55
N GLU A 140 10.92 1.51 14.71
CA GLU A 140 11.64 2.49 13.89
C GLU A 140 10.75 3.12 12.81
N ASN A 141 9.96 2.30 12.12
CA ASN A 141 9.01 2.81 11.14
C ASN A 141 7.90 3.59 11.81
N LYS A 142 7.38 3.11 12.95
CA LYS A 142 6.36 3.82 13.74
C LYS A 142 6.81 5.23 14.09
N LEU A 143 8.02 5.38 14.64
CA LEU A 143 8.61 6.69 14.96
C LEU A 143 8.78 7.57 13.70
N THR A 144 9.14 6.97 12.57
CA THR A 144 9.34 7.70 11.30
C THR A 144 8.00 8.21 10.74
N ILE A 145 6.97 7.35 10.75
CA ILE A 145 5.60 7.68 10.33
C ILE A 145 5.03 8.79 11.20
N GLN A 146 5.14 8.65 12.53
CA GLN A 146 4.63 9.63 13.48
C GLN A 146 5.25 11.02 13.26
N LYS A 147 6.59 11.08 13.13
CA LYS A 147 7.30 12.34 12.82
C LYS A 147 6.82 12.98 11.52
N ARG A 148 6.56 12.17 10.49
CA ARG A 148 6.08 12.69 9.20
C ARG A 148 4.65 13.21 9.29
N LEU A 149 3.75 12.51 9.98
CA LEU A 149 2.36 12.94 10.19
C LEU A 149 2.29 14.24 11.00
N LEU A 150 3.13 14.38 12.03
CA LEU A 150 3.23 15.60 12.84
C LEU A 150 3.80 16.80 12.08
N ALA A 151 4.50 16.57 10.97
CA ALA A 151 5.02 17.63 10.12
C ALA A 151 3.97 18.22 9.15
N GLU A 152 2.80 17.59 9.03
CA GLU A 152 1.69 18.17 8.26
C GLU A 152 1.12 19.40 8.96
N LYS A 153 0.67 20.38 8.17
CA LYS A 153 0.06 21.62 8.69
C LYS A 153 -1.14 21.33 9.59
N GLU A 154 -1.93 20.33 9.22
CA GLU A 154 -3.04 19.79 9.99
C GLU A 154 -2.90 18.27 10.00
N HIS A 155 -3.05 17.64 11.17
CA HIS A 155 -2.81 16.21 11.30
C HIS A 155 -3.87 15.42 10.53
N PRO A 156 -3.51 14.70 9.45
CA PRO A 156 -4.50 14.15 8.51
C PRO A 156 -5.41 13.10 9.16
N LEU A 157 -4.90 12.34 10.15
CA LEU A 157 -5.73 11.35 10.85
C LEU A 157 -6.84 12.00 11.71
N LEU A 158 -6.61 13.19 12.28
CA LEU A 158 -7.62 13.93 13.05
C LEU A 158 -8.73 14.50 12.15
N ILE A 159 -8.40 14.73 10.87
CA ILE A 159 -9.37 15.14 9.87
C ILE A 159 -10.23 13.93 9.45
N LEU A 160 -9.56 12.80 9.16
CA LEU A 160 -10.20 11.60 8.63
C LEU A 160 -11.02 10.84 9.68
N GLU A 161 -10.64 10.85 10.96
CA GLU A 161 -11.41 10.18 12.02
C GLU A 161 -12.87 10.67 12.10
N LYS A 162 -13.12 11.91 11.68
CA LYS A 162 -14.47 12.50 11.62
C LYS A 162 -15.40 11.76 10.66
N TRP A 163 -14.86 10.92 9.78
CA TRP A 163 -15.64 10.07 8.89
C TRP A 163 -16.16 8.80 9.56
N ALA A 164 -15.81 8.51 10.82
CA ALA A 164 -16.21 7.27 11.51
C ALA A 164 -17.73 7.03 11.57
N ASP A 165 -18.54 8.08 11.39
CA ASP A 165 -20.01 8.03 11.37
C ASP A 165 -20.63 8.33 9.99
N GLU A 166 -19.82 8.42 8.93
CA GLU A 166 -20.30 8.73 7.57
C GLU A 166 -21.28 7.68 7.04
N SER A 167 -22.25 8.11 6.23
CA SER A 167 -23.21 7.18 5.61
C SER A 167 -22.57 6.28 4.56
N ASP A 168 -21.57 6.81 3.84
CA ASP A 168 -20.72 6.06 2.91
C ASP A 168 -19.85 5.07 3.67
N TYR A 169 -19.99 3.78 3.34
CA TYR A 169 -19.32 2.72 4.09
C TYR A 169 -17.80 2.73 3.94
N VAL A 170 -17.25 3.21 2.81
CA VAL A 170 -15.80 3.27 2.59
C VAL A 170 -15.21 4.41 3.38
N LYS A 171 -15.85 5.58 3.35
CA LYS A 171 -15.45 6.71 4.22
C LYS A 171 -15.52 6.33 5.69
N ARG A 172 -16.58 5.61 6.09
CA ARG A 172 -16.71 5.11 7.46
C ARG A 172 -15.55 4.20 7.87
N GLN A 173 -15.18 3.25 7.00
CA GLN A 173 -14.03 2.38 7.23
C GLN A 173 -12.72 3.16 7.30
N ALA A 174 -12.53 4.16 6.44
CA ALA A 174 -11.35 5.02 6.47
C ALA A 174 -11.29 5.84 7.77
N GLY A 175 -12.44 6.37 8.24
CA GLY A 175 -12.52 7.08 9.51
C GLY A 175 -12.19 6.20 10.72
N PHE A 176 -12.76 5.01 10.77
CA PHE A 176 -12.42 4.01 11.81
C PHE A 176 -10.94 3.63 11.77
N SER A 177 -10.38 3.45 10.56
CA SER A 177 -8.96 3.13 10.38
C SER A 177 -8.06 4.29 10.80
N ALA A 178 -8.49 5.54 10.62
CA ALA A 178 -7.77 6.72 11.08
C ALA A 178 -7.77 6.82 12.61
N GLN A 179 -8.90 6.53 13.27
CA GLN A 179 -8.98 6.42 14.75
C GLN A 179 -8.03 5.34 15.26
N TRP A 180 -8.08 4.14 14.66
CA TRP A 180 -7.16 3.06 15.01
C TRP A 180 -5.70 3.51 14.86
N CYS A 181 -5.36 4.21 13.77
CA CYS A 181 -4.03 4.73 13.56
C CYS A 181 -3.63 5.79 14.60
N LEU A 182 -4.53 6.66 15.06
CA LEU A 182 -4.24 7.62 16.13
C LEU A 182 -3.90 6.94 17.46
N ASP A 183 -4.55 5.83 17.76
CA ASP A 183 -4.33 5.07 18.99
C ASP A 183 -3.06 4.19 18.93
N ASN A 184 -2.67 3.76 17.72
CA ASN A 184 -1.66 2.72 17.53
C ASN A 184 -0.39 3.17 16.80
N LEU A 185 -0.35 4.34 16.16
CA LEU A 185 0.83 4.90 15.47
C LEU A 185 1.56 5.97 16.29
#